data_AF-A0A848D224-F1
#
_entry.id   AF-A0A848D224-F1
#
_cell.length_a   1.000
_cell.length_b   1.000
_cell.length_c   1.000
_cell.angle_alpha   90.00
_cell.angle_beta   90.00
_cell.angle_gamma   90.00
#
_symmetry.space_group_name_H-M   'P 1'
#
loop_
_entity.id
_entity.type
_entity.pdbx_description
1 polymer ?
#
loop_
_entity_poly.entity_id
_entity_poly.type
_entity_poly.pdbx_seq_one_letter_code
_entity_poly.pdbx_strand_id
1 'polypeptide(L)' 'MEELLKKIEELRRQMLQTAEGRSLADPEVCRISQRLDLYINEYLKAVRTV' A
#
# COMPACT_ATOMS: atom_id res chain seq x y z
N MET A 1 4.12 13.05 7.91
CA MET A 1 3.10 12.06 8.32
C MET A 1 1.89 12.07 7.39
N GLU A 2 1.30 13.24 7.13
CA GLU A 2 0.14 13.35 6.23
C GLU A 2 0.42 12.89 4.78
N GLU A 3 1.60 13.21 4.24
CA GLU A 3 2.01 12.77 2.89
C GLU A 3 2.18 11.23 2.79
N LEU A 4 2.65 10.57 3.85
CA LEU A 4 2.72 9.10 3.90
C LEU A 4 1.31 8.50 3.88
N LEU A 5 0.37 9.06 4.64
CA LEU A 5 -1.02 8.62 4.64
C LEU A 5 -1.69 8.81 3.27
N LYS A 6 -1.45 9.94 2.60
CA LYS A 6 -1.93 10.17 1.23
C LYS A 6 -1.40 9.11 0.27
N LYS A 7 -0.10 8.77 0.37
CA LYS A 7 0.51 7.75 -0.49
C LYS A 7 -0.04 6.34 -0.21
N ILE A 8 -0.25 6.00 1.06
CA ILE A 8 -0.88 4.73 1.47
C ILE A 8 -2.29 4.64 0.88
N GLU A 9 -3.10 5.70 0.99
CA GLU A 9 -4.47 5.71 0.46
C GLU A 9 -4.49 5.63 -1.07
N GLU A 10 -3.58 6.32 -1.76
CA GLU A 10 -3.43 6.22 -3.22
C GLU A 10 -3.12 4.78 -3.66
N LEU A 11 -2.15 4.14 -2.99
CA LEU A 11 -1.76 2.76 -3.28
C LEU A 11 -2.86 1.75 -2.93
N ARG A 12 -3.62 1.97 -1.86
CA ARG A 12 -4.78 1.15 -1.52
C ARG A 12 -5.82 1.19 -2.64
N ARG A 13 -6.13 2.38 -3.17
CA ARG A 13 -7.05 2.52 -4.31
C ARG A 13 -6.54 1.83 -5.57
N GLN A 14 -5.25 2.00 -5.90
CA GLN A 14 -4.63 1.31 -7.03
C GLN A 14 -4.68 -0.21 -6.88
N MET A 15 -4.46 -0.73 -5.67
CA MET A 15 -4.52 -2.16 -5.40
C MET A 15 -5.93 -2.71 -5.61
N LEU A 16 -6.96 -2.03 -5.08
CA LEU A 16 -8.36 -2.44 -5.24
C LEU A 16 -8.78 -2.45 -6.71
N GLN A 17 -8.42 -1.40 -7.47
CA GLN A 17 -8.69 -1.32 -8.90
C GLN A 17 -7.95 -2.41 -9.70
N THR A 18 -6.72 -2.74 -9.31
CA THR A 18 -5.91 -3.75 -10.00
C THR A 18 -6.37 -5.16 -9.66
N ALA A 19 -6.81 -5.40 -8.42
CA ALA A 19 -7.33 -6.68 -7.98
C ALA A 19 -8.75 -6.98 -8.51
N GLU A 20 -9.48 -5.95 -8.96
CA GLU A 20 -10.81 -6.13 -9.54
C GLU A 20 -10.74 -7.03 -10.79
N GLY A 21 -11.38 -8.20 -10.71
CA GLY A 21 -11.36 -9.20 -11.78
C GLY A 21 -10.03 -9.95 -11.95
N ARG A 22 -9.06 -9.78 -11.02
CA ARG A 22 -7.78 -10.52 -11.03
C ARG A 22 -7.64 -11.44 -9.82
N SER A 23 -6.73 -12.40 -9.95
CA SER A 23 -6.32 -13.23 -8.81
C SER A 23 -5.54 -12.39 -7.81
N LEU A 24 -5.66 -12.69 -6.52
CA LEU A 24 -4.80 -12.10 -5.48
C LEU A 24 -3.32 -12.47 -5.66
N ALA A 25 -3.06 -13.59 -6.35
CA ALA A 25 -1.71 -14.02 -6.72
C ALA A 25 -1.24 -13.43 -8.07
N ASP A 26 -2.03 -12.55 -8.69
CA ASP A 26 -1.60 -11.83 -9.89
C ASP A 26 -0.32 -11.03 -9.59
N PRO A 27 0.74 -11.15 -10.41
CA PRO A 27 2.02 -10.50 -10.15
C PRO A 27 1.91 -8.98 -9.98
N GLU A 28 0.96 -8.33 -10.65
CA GLU A 28 0.73 -6.89 -10.53
C GLU A 28 0.09 -6.54 -9.18
N VAL A 29 -0.92 -7.32 -8.79
CA VAL A 29 -1.58 -7.19 -7.47
C VAL A 29 -0.57 -7.40 -6.35
N CYS A 30 0.27 -8.43 -6.44
CA CYS A 30 1.33 -8.69 -5.46
C CYS A 30 2.34 -7.54 -5.39
N ARG A 31 2.77 -6.98 -6.54
CA ARG A 31 3.72 -5.87 -6.57
C ARG A 31 3.16 -4.62 -5.90
N ILE A 32 1.89 -4.28 -6.17
CA ILE A 32 1.24 -3.14 -5.53
C ILE A 32 1.08 -3.37 -4.03
N SER A 33 0.69 -4.58 -3.62
CA SER A 33 0.58 -4.97 -2.20
C SER A 33 1.91 -4.81 -1.46
N GLN A 34 3.01 -5.32 -2.03
CA GLN A 34 4.34 -5.19 -1.44
C GLN A 34 4.76 -3.72 -1.33
N ARG A 35 4.44 -2.90 -2.33
CA ARG A 35 4.73 -1.47 -2.29
C ARG A 35 3.91 -0.77 -1.21
N LEU A 36 2.64 -1.10 -1.06
CA LEU A 36 1.77 -0.57 0.00
C LEU A 36 2.32 -0.93 1.39
N ASP A 37 2.77 -2.16 1.60
CA ASP A 37 3.37 -2.62 2.86
C ASP A 37 4.62 -1.82 3.25
N LEU A 38 5.46 -1.44 2.28
CA LEU A 38 6.64 -0.61 2.57
C LEU A 38 6.24 0.74 3.19
N TYR A 39 5.26 1.44 2.59
CA TYR A 39 4.81 2.74 3.10
C TYR A 39 4.07 2.63 4.43
N ILE A 40 3.27 1.57 4.63
CA ILE A 40 2.63 1.30 5.92
C ILE A 40 3.70 1.09 7.00
N ASN A 41 4.73 0.30 6.72
CA ASN A 41 5.83 0.07 7.66
C ASN A 41 6.60 1.36 7.98
N GLU A 42 6.87 2.21 6.98
CA GLU A 42 7.49 3.52 7.21
C GLU A 42 6.62 4.43 8.10
N TYR A 43 5.32 4.46 7.85
CA TYR A 43 4.38 5.20 8.69
C TYR A 43 4.36 4.68 10.13
N LEU A 44 4.28 3.36 10.31
CA LEU A 44 4.30 2.73 11.64
C LEU A 44 5.60 3.00 12.39
N LYS A 45 6.75 3.00 11.71
CA LYS A 45 8.04 3.39 12.32
C LYS A 45 8.01 4.86 12.77
N ALA A 46 7.50 5.75 11.93
CA ALA A 46 7.39 7.16 12.26
C ALA A 46 6.47 7.43 13.47
N VAL A 47 5.38 6.68 13.59
CA VAL A 47 4.43 6.79 14.72
C VAL A 47 4.95 6.12 15.99
N ARG A 48 5.69 5.02 15.89
CA ARG A 48 6.19 4.24 17.04
C ARG A 48 7.44 4.86 17.71
N THR A 49 8.05 5.87 17.09
CA THR A 49 9.23 6.57 17.61
C THR A 49 8.85 7.87 18.36
N VAL A 50 7.60 8.00 18.79
CA VAL A 50 7.06 9.13 19.56
C VAL A 50 6.56 8.63 20.91
#